data_AF-A0A7W7RSA7-F1
#
_entry.id   AF-A0A7W7RSA7-F1
#
_cell.length_a   1.000
_cell.length_b   1.000
_cell.length_c   1.000
_cell.angle_alpha   90.00
_cell.angle_beta   90.00
_cell.angle_gamma   90.00
#
_symmetry.space_group_name_H-M   'P 1'
#
loop_
_entity.id
_entity.type
_entity.pdbx_description
1 polymer ?
#
loop_
_entity_poly.entity_id
_entity_poly.type
_entity_poly.pdbx_seq_one_letter_code
_entity_poly.pdbx_strand_id
1 'polypeptide(L)'
;MRRTLIALPAKLTITDPSGKTGSATVPITEGGLSASTDIILQPRKKQAEYFTGSSGVRVVDQAGAENGKRVGDISNNDWISFSPMSVQGITSVAYRVSSPAGGGTIELRADSPTGQLLSTTAVPNTGGWDTYQQLAATPVTALSGSHPLFLVFKHPTANQFDLDSLTLNGPGVGGGGTGGPVGGAVCTLTAAHSSKVADVEGQSTLDGAKVLQWGGNGGTNQQWISSPG
;
A
#
# COMPACT_ATOMS: atom_id res chain seq x y z
N MET A 1 22.88 46.69 -1.90
CA MET A 1 21.42 46.43 -1.81
C MET A 1 21.22 44.92 -1.71
N ARG A 2 20.70 44.40 -0.59
CA ARG A 2 20.41 42.97 -0.46
C ARG A 2 19.04 42.70 -1.10
N ARG A 3 18.99 41.84 -2.11
CA ARG A 3 17.72 41.35 -2.70
C ARG A 3 17.30 40.12 -1.91
N THR A 4 16.20 40.22 -1.17
CA THR A 4 15.54 39.09 -0.53
C THR A 4 14.78 38.31 -1.59
N LEU A 5 15.18 37.07 -1.88
CA LEU A 5 14.41 36.17 -2.73
C LEU A 5 13.35 35.51 -1.85
N ILE A 6 12.07 35.86 -2.03
CA ILE A 6 10.96 35.19 -1.36
C ILE A 6 10.63 33.97 -2.21
N ALA A 7 11.03 32.78 -1.76
CA ALA A 7 10.65 31.53 -2.40
C ALA A 7 9.13 31.31 -2.20
N LEU A 8 8.37 31.36 -3.29
CA LEU A 8 6.95 31.01 -3.30
C LEU A 8 6.83 29.50 -3.49
N PRO A 9 5.97 28.80 -2.75
CA PRO A 9 5.89 27.36 -2.84
C PRO A 9 5.13 26.92 -4.11
N ALA A 10 5.64 25.88 -4.78
CA ALA A 10 5.03 25.31 -5.99
C ALA A 10 4.10 24.14 -5.62
N LYS A 11 2.93 24.06 -6.28
CA LYS A 11 1.94 23.00 -6.08
C LYS A 11 2.04 21.97 -7.20
N LEU A 12 2.28 20.71 -6.86
CA LEU A 12 2.26 19.59 -7.80
C LEU A 12 0.90 18.89 -7.74
N THR A 13 0.34 18.49 -8.89
CA THR A 13 -0.89 17.68 -8.98
C THR A 13 -0.63 16.48 -9.90
N ILE A 14 -0.89 15.26 -9.42
CA ILE A 14 -0.72 14.01 -10.16
C ILE A 14 -2.10 13.42 -10.40
N THR A 15 -2.45 13.16 -11.66
CA THR A 15 -3.70 12.50 -12.05
C THR A 15 -3.41 11.07 -12.50
N ASP A 16 -4.05 10.07 -11.89
CA ASP A 16 -3.97 8.69 -12.39
C ASP A 16 -4.79 8.52 -13.70
N PRO A 17 -4.63 7.41 -14.44
CA PRO A 17 -5.39 7.16 -15.67
C PRO A 17 -6.92 7.06 -15.46
N SER A 18 -7.38 6.88 -14.21
CA SER A 18 -8.79 6.89 -13.82
C SER A 18 -9.29 8.29 -13.41
N GLY A 19 -8.46 9.32 -13.54
CA GLY A 19 -8.78 10.71 -13.26
C GLY A 19 -8.58 11.15 -11.81
N LYS A 20 -8.01 10.31 -10.92
CA LYS A 20 -7.84 10.68 -9.51
C LYS A 20 -6.62 11.53 -9.31
N THR A 21 -6.78 12.66 -8.63
CA THR A 21 -5.72 13.63 -8.40
C THR A 21 -5.18 13.60 -6.97
N GLY A 22 -3.85 13.60 -6.81
CA GLY A 22 -3.16 13.90 -5.56
C GLY A 22 -2.32 15.16 -5.72
N SER A 23 -2.34 16.08 -4.75
CA SER A 23 -1.57 17.32 -4.85
C SER A 23 -0.96 17.76 -3.53
N ALA A 24 0.22 18.36 -3.55
CA ALA A 24 0.81 18.97 -2.35
C ALA A 24 1.90 20.05 -2.67
N THR A 25 2.49 20.71 -1.66
CA THR A 25 3.20 22.02 -1.70
C THR A 25 4.41 22.13 -0.73
N VAL A 26 5.63 22.53 -1.17
CA VAL A 26 6.86 22.47 -0.30
C VAL A 26 7.85 23.65 -0.39
N PRO A 27 8.58 23.98 0.72
CA PRO A 27 9.64 25.00 0.75
C PRO A 27 11.08 24.46 0.57
N ILE A 28 12.01 25.32 0.11
CA ILE A 28 13.41 25.01 -0.26
C ILE A 28 14.44 25.65 0.72
N THR A 29 15.54 24.96 1.04
CA THR A 29 16.78 25.55 1.61
C THR A 29 18.02 24.81 1.10
N GLU A 30 19.09 25.54 0.74
CA GLU A 30 20.28 25.06 0.01
C GLU A 30 21.26 24.22 0.84
N GLY A 31 21.81 23.16 0.24
CA GLY A 31 22.89 22.32 0.77
C GLY A 31 22.71 20.87 0.35
N GLY A 32 23.59 20.35 -0.51
CA GLY A 32 23.41 19.11 -1.27
C GLY A 32 22.90 17.88 -0.48
N LEU A 33 22.06 17.08 -1.13
CA LEU A 33 21.30 15.99 -0.53
C LEU A 33 21.97 14.61 -0.74
N SER A 34 22.19 13.86 0.35
CA SER A 34 22.82 12.53 0.38
C SER A 34 21.84 11.38 0.71
N ALA A 35 20.57 11.50 0.30
CA ALA A 35 19.54 10.52 0.66
C ALA A 35 18.88 9.89 -0.59
N SER A 36 18.91 8.55 -0.65
CA SER A 36 18.04 7.74 -1.51
C SER A 36 16.80 7.32 -0.73
N THR A 37 15.63 7.31 -1.37
CA THR A 37 14.39 6.81 -0.77
C THR A 37 13.62 5.97 -1.78
N ASP A 38 13.11 4.81 -1.33
CA ASP A 38 12.26 3.93 -2.13
C ASP A 38 10.79 4.28 -1.89
N ILE A 39 10.03 4.54 -2.96
CA ILE A 39 8.58 4.72 -2.89
C ILE A 39 7.91 3.42 -3.32
N ILE A 40 7.43 2.64 -2.35
CA ILE A 40 6.63 1.43 -2.61
C ILE A 40 5.15 1.81 -2.59
N LEU A 41 4.51 1.86 -3.76
CA LEU A 41 3.07 2.06 -3.85
C LEU A 41 2.33 0.79 -3.47
N GLN A 42 1.54 0.84 -2.39
CA GLN A 42 0.71 -0.29 -1.95
C GLN A 42 -0.75 -0.05 -2.38
N PRO A 43 -1.35 -0.95 -3.19
CA PRO A 43 -2.74 -0.79 -3.57
C PRO A 43 -3.67 -0.90 -2.36
N ARG A 44 -4.75 -0.10 -2.39
CA ARG A 44 -5.75 -0.01 -1.33
C ARG A 44 -6.42 -1.34 -1.01
N LYS A 45 -6.68 -2.13 -2.06
CA LYS A 45 -7.22 -3.49 -2.00
C LYS A 45 -6.12 -4.50 -2.25
N LYS A 46 -6.09 -5.57 -1.48
CA LYS A 46 -5.13 -6.66 -1.58
C LYS A 46 -5.83 -8.01 -1.53
N GLN A 47 -5.45 -8.90 -2.42
CA GLN A 47 -5.85 -10.30 -2.32
C GLN A 47 -5.08 -10.96 -1.17
N ALA A 48 -5.75 -11.83 -0.44
CA ALA A 48 -5.21 -12.45 0.76
C ALA A 48 -4.07 -13.43 0.43
N GLU A 49 -4.13 -14.10 -0.71
CA GLU A 49 -3.12 -15.04 -1.19
C GLU A 49 -1.79 -14.38 -1.59
N TYR A 50 -1.74 -13.06 -1.70
CA TYR A 50 -0.49 -12.30 -1.93
C TYR A 50 0.21 -11.90 -0.63
N PHE A 51 0.01 -12.67 0.44
CA PHE A 51 0.77 -12.49 1.67
C PHE A 51 2.27 -12.69 1.45
N THR A 52 3.05 -12.10 2.32
CA THR A 52 4.53 -12.16 2.35
C THR A 52 5.08 -13.10 3.41
N GLY A 53 4.24 -13.53 4.35
CA GLY A 53 4.52 -14.56 5.34
C GLY A 53 3.23 -15.14 5.88
N SER A 54 3.28 -16.34 6.45
CA SER A 54 2.11 -17.00 7.02
C SER A 54 2.46 -18.07 8.07
N SER A 55 1.44 -18.50 8.81
CA SER A 55 1.48 -19.69 9.68
C SER A 55 0.12 -20.39 9.65
N GLY A 56 0.12 -21.71 9.46
CA GLY A 56 -1.04 -22.61 9.61
C GLY A 56 -2.07 -22.59 8.49
N VAL A 57 -2.08 -21.56 7.64
CA VAL A 57 -3.05 -21.42 6.55
C VAL A 57 -2.63 -22.10 5.24
N ARG A 58 -3.59 -22.26 4.33
CA ARG A 58 -3.38 -22.71 2.95
C ARG A 58 -3.95 -21.72 1.93
N VAL A 59 -3.28 -21.57 0.78
CA VAL A 59 -3.89 -20.95 -0.41
C VAL A 59 -4.71 -22.01 -1.16
N VAL A 60 -6.00 -21.74 -1.34
CA VAL A 60 -6.97 -22.67 -1.93
C VAL A 60 -7.50 -22.08 -3.23
N ASP A 61 -7.48 -22.87 -4.32
CA ASP A 61 -8.17 -22.53 -5.56
C ASP A 61 -9.68 -22.55 -5.34
N GLN A 62 -10.35 -21.43 -5.60
CA GLN A 62 -11.79 -21.31 -5.45
C GLN A 62 -12.38 -20.30 -6.44
N ALA A 63 -13.19 -20.78 -7.39
CA ALA A 63 -13.68 -19.94 -8.49
C ALA A 63 -14.57 -18.76 -8.06
N GLY A 64 -15.27 -18.87 -6.92
CA GLY A 64 -16.07 -17.78 -6.35
C GLY A 64 -15.26 -16.71 -5.58
N ALA A 65 -13.99 -17.00 -5.31
CA ALA A 65 -13.04 -16.05 -4.76
C ALA A 65 -12.60 -15.06 -5.84
N GLU A 66 -12.25 -13.85 -5.42
CA GLU A 66 -11.60 -12.91 -6.32
C GLU A 66 -10.28 -13.51 -6.80
N ASN A 67 -9.97 -13.33 -8.09
CA ASN A 67 -8.78 -13.93 -8.71
C ASN A 67 -8.70 -15.47 -8.61
N GLY A 68 -9.81 -16.13 -8.25
CA GLY A 68 -9.91 -17.59 -8.19
C GLY A 68 -9.17 -18.24 -7.03
N LYS A 69 -8.70 -17.49 -6.03
CA LYS A 69 -7.95 -18.02 -4.88
C LYS A 69 -8.36 -17.34 -3.58
N ARG A 70 -8.20 -18.05 -2.47
CA ARG A 70 -8.42 -17.52 -1.11
C ARG A 70 -7.42 -18.11 -0.12
N VAL A 71 -7.35 -17.53 1.06
CA VAL A 71 -6.70 -18.12 2.23
C VAL A 71 -7.74 -18.93 3.01
N GLY A 72 -7.49 -20.22 3.20
CA GLY A 72 -8.35 -21.16 3.91
C GLY A 72 -7.58 -22.07 4.84
N ASP A 73 -8.26 -23.11 5.34
CA ASP A 73 -7.78 -23.99 6.43
C ASP A 73 -7.36 -23.21 7.68
N ILE A 74 -8.08 -22.11 7.94
CA ILE A 74 -7.77 -21.15 9.00
C ILE A 74 -8.16 -21.70 10.37
N SER A 75 -7.17 -21.87 11.25
CA SER A 75 -7.35 -22.22 12.66
C SER A 75 -7.07 -21.05 13.61
N ASN A 76 -7.38 -21.24 14.89
CA ASN A 76 -7.14 -20.21 15.90
C ASN A 76 -5.66 -19.86 16.02
N ASN A 77 -5.35 -18.56 15.96
CA ASN A 77 -4.01 -17.96 15.98
C ASN A 77 -3.16 -18.17 14.71
N ASP A 78 -3.73 -18.75 13.66
CA ASP A 78 -3.10 -18.70 12.35
C ASP A 78 -3.03 -17.26 11.85
N TRP A 79 -2.12 -16.98 10.92
CA TRP A 79 -1.94 -15.64 10.43
C TRP A 79 -1.34 -15.58 9.03
N ILE A 80 -1.57 -14.44 8.37
CA ILE A 80 -0.84 -14.00 7.18
C ILE A 80 -0.26 -12.61 7.43
N SER A 81 0.82 -12.25 6.74
CA SER A 81 1.46 -10.94 6.88
C SER A 81 1.74 -10.25 5.55
N PHE A 82 1.74 -8.92 5.56
CA PHE A 82 2.13 -8.07 4.43
C PHE A 82 3.25 -7.14 4.88
N SER A 83 4.41 -7.26 4.26
CA SER A 83 5.60 -6.47 4.57
C SER A 83 6.28 -5.98 3.30
N PRO A 84 6.64 -4.69 3.19
CA PRO A 84 6.31 -3.58 4.09
C PRO A 84 4.91 -2.97 3.82
N MET A 85 4.22 -2.46 4.84
CA MET A 85 2.92 -1.78 4.73
C MET A 85 2.79 -0.59 5.69
N SER A 86 2.05 0.45 5.31
CA SER A 86 1.72 1.57 6.21
C SER A 86 0.21 1.68 6.40
N VAL A 87 -0.22 1.97 7.63
CA VAL A 87 -1.60 2.38 7.95
C VAL A 87 -1.71 3.88 8.23
N GLN A 88 -0.67 4.66 7.95
CA GLN A 88 -0.74 6.11 8.06
C GLN A 88 -1.81 6.65 7.09
N GLY A 89 -2.72 7.47 7.61
CA GLY A 89 -3.85 7.97 6.84
C GLY A 89 -4.90 6.91 6.50
N ILE A 90 -4.81 5.69 7.03
CA ILE A 90 -5.88 4.68 6.92
C ILE A 90 -6.80 4.85 8.12
N THR A 91 -8.10 5.00 7.85
CA THR A 91 -9.15 5.21 8.86
C THR A 91 -9.93 3.95 9.19
N SER A 92 -10.01 2.99 8.26
CA SER A 92 -10.69 1.72 8.51
C SER A 92 -10.16 0.59 7.63
N VAL A 93 -10.47 -0.66 7.98
CA VAL A 93 -10.18 -1.85 7.19
C VAL A 93 -11.45 -2.67 7.00
N ALA A 94 -11.62 -3.24 5.82
CA ALA A 94 -12.69 -4.18 5.50
C ALA A 94 -12.13 -5.44 4.87
N TYR A 95 -12.81 -6.56 5.06
CA TYR A 95 -12.41 -7.87 4.52
C TYR A 95 -13.51 -8.45 3.66
N ARG A 96 -13.16 -9.21 2.63
CA ARG A 96 -14.08 -10.11 1.94
C ARG A 96 -13.82 -11.53 2.43
N VAL A 97 -14.85 -12.19 2.93
CA VAL A 97 -14.73 -13.50 3.59
C VAL A 97 -15.86 -14.42 3.18
N SER A 98 -15.71 -15.72 3.40
CA SER A 98 -16.81 -16.68 3.45
C SER A 98 -16.74 -17.49 4.74
N SER A 99 -17.90 -17.83 5.30
CA SER A 99 -18.06 -18.55 6.56
C SER A 99 -19.50 -19.08 6.67
N PRO A 100 -19.71 -20.41 6.78
CA PRO A 100 -21.06 -20.98 6.90
C PRO A 100 -21.68 -20.83 8.29
N ALA A 101 -20.86 -20.65 9.33
CA ALA A 101 -21.32 -20.55 10.71
C ALA A 101 -21.13 -19.14 11.28
N GLY A 102 -20.21 -18.35 10.72
CA GLY A 102 -19.71 -17.14 11.35
C GLY A 102 -19.00 -17.45 12.66
N GLY A 103 -18.78 -16.38 13.43
CA GLY A 103 -18.03 -16.45 14.67
C GLY A 103 -16.56 -16.09 14.44
N GLY A 104 -15.88 -15.78 15.54
CA GLY A 104 -14.48 -15.37 15.50
C GLY A 104 -14.22 -13.96 14.99
N THR A 105 -12.95 -13.63 14.83
CA THR A 105 -12.47 -12.30 14.44
C THR A 105 -11.21 -12.37 13.59
N ILE A 106 -10.97 -11.29 12.83
CA ILE A 106 -9.70 -10.98 12.20
C ILE A 106 -9.10 -9.80 12.95
N GLU A 107 -7.91 -9.99 13.52
CA GLU A 107 -7.13 -8.95 14.16
C GLU A 107 -6.08 -8.40 13.19
N LEU A 108 -6.09 -7.08 12.95
CA LEU A 108 -5.00 -6.40 12.26
C LEU A 108 -3.96 -5.97 13.30
N ARG A 109 -2.73 -6.48 13.19
CA ARG A 109 -1.63 -6.19 14.12
C ARG A 109 -0.39 -5.65 13.41
N ALA A 110 0.38 -4.81 14.08
CA ALA A 110 1.67 -4.33 13.60
C ALA A 110 2.83 -5.14 14.18
N ASP A 111 3.91 -5.25 13.41
CA ASP A 111 5.24 -5.77 13.75
C ASP A 111 5.34 -7.27 14.05
N SER A 112 4.34 -7.89 14.69
CA SER A 112 4.29 -9.34 14.93
C SER A 112 2.85 -9.85 15.13
N PRO A 113 2.60 -11.18 15.11
CA PRO A 113 1.28 -11.74 15.41
C PRO A 113 0.76 -11.43 16.83
N THR A 114 1.64 -10.99 17.74
CA THR A 114 1.28 -10.56 19.10
C THR A 114 1.54 -9.07 19.34
N GLY A 115 1.87 -8.31 18.29
CA GLY A 115 2.22 -6.89 18.38
C GLY A 115 0.99 -6.00 18.55
N GLN A 116 1.18 -4.69 18.37
CA GLN A 116 0.13 -3.69 18.60
C GLN A 116 -1.12 -4.04 17.79
N LEU A 117 -2.25 -4.18 18.46
CA LEU A 117 -3.56 -4.36 17.83
C LEU A 117 -4.04 -3.03 17.26
N LEU A 118 -4.30 -3.01 15.95
CA LEU A 118 -4.76 -1.83 15.23
C LEU A 118 -6.26 -1.89 14.93
N SER A 119 -6.81 -3.08 14.76
CA SER A 119 -8.24 -3.27 14.52
C SER A 119 -8.66 -4.70 14.82
N THR A 120 -9.95 -4.89 15.10
CA THR A 120 -10.58 -6.20 15.23
C THR A 120 -11.89 -6.19 14.47
N THR A 121 -12.06 -7.12 13.53
CA THR A 121 -13.29 -7.27 12.74
C THR A 121 -13.94 -8.61 13.03
N ALA A 122 -15.21 -8.60 13.40
CA ALA A 122 -16.00 -9.82 13.58
C ALA A 122 -16.34 -10.46 12.23
N VAL A 123 -16.31 -11.79 12.17
CA VAL A 123 -16.71 -12.55 10.97
C VAL A 123 -18.13 -13.10 11.19
N PRO A 124 -19.15 -12.60 10.45
CA PRO A 124 -20.52 -13.09 10.55
C PRO A 124 -20.71 -14.38 9.75
N ASN A 125 -21.88 -15.02 9.94
CA ASN A 125 -22.33 -16.07 9.02
C ASN A 125 -22.63 -15.43 7.66
N THR A 126 -21.98 -15.94 6.63
CA THR A 126 -22.13 -15.46 5.25
C THR A 126 -23.13 -16.26 4.42
N GLY A 127 -23.57 -17.43 4.90
CA GLY A 127 -24.53 -18.32 4.24
C GLY A 127 -23.92 -19.58 3.63
N GLY A 128 -22.59 -19.66 3.49
CA GLY A 128 -21.93 -20.86 2.96
C GLY A 128 -20.46 -20.62 2.58
N TRP A 129 -19.75 -21.70 2.25
CA TRP A 129 -18.32 -21.65 1.87
C TRP A 129 -18.04 -20.86 0.59
N ASP A 130 -19.03 -20.79 -0.30
CA ASP A 130 -18.96 -20.08 -1.59
C ASP A 130 -19.82 -18.83 -1.62
N THR A 131 -20.33 -18.42 -0.46
CA THR A 131 -21.10 -17.19 -0.31
C THR A 131 -20.20 -16.13 0.31
N TYR A 132 -19.52 -15.37 -0.55
CA TYR A 132 -18.61 -14.34 -0.08
C TYR A 132 -19.36 -13.05 0.26
N GLN A 133 -18.96 -12.42 1.37
CA GLN A 133 -19.49 -11.13 1.78
C GLN A 133 -18.35 -10.14 2.02
N GLN A 134 -18.56 -8.91 1.57
CA GLN A 134 -17.74 -7.76 1.97
C GLN A 134 -18.22 -7.30 3.35
N LEU A 135 -17.36 -7.43 4.35
CA LEU A 135 -17.67 -7.00 5.71
C LEU A 135 -17.71 -5.48 5.82
N ALA A 136 -18.49 -5.00 6.79
CA ALA A 136 -18.48 -3.60 7.18
C ALA A 136 -17.06 -3.19 7.62
N ALA A 137 -16.64 -1.99 7.21
CA ALA A 137 -15.33 -1.48 7.56
C ALA A 137 -15.25 -1.20 9.08
N THR A 138 -14.13 -1.56 9.69
CA THR A 138 -13.86 -1.34 11.11
C THR A 138 -12.76 -0.30 11.29
N PRO A 139 -12.83 0.57 12.31
CA PRO A 139 -11.81 1.59 12.54
C PRO A 139 -10.41 0.99 12.70
N VAL A 140 -9.40 1.69 12.19
CA VAL A 140 -7.98 1.34 12.34
C VAL A 140 -7.32 2.38 13.23
N THR A 141 -6.64 1.93 14.28
CA THR A 141 -5.78 2.78 15.10
C THR A 141 -4.64 3.33 14.25
N ALA A 142 -4.46 4.64 14.26
CA ALA A 142 -3.40 5.29 13.50
C ALA A 142 -2.02 4.82 13.98
N LEU A 143 -1.14 4.55 13.01
CA LEU A 143 0.25 4.20 13.22
C LEU A 143 1.07 4.81 12.06
N SER A 144 2.13 5.54 12.40
CA SER A 144 3.00 6.19 11.43
C SER A 144 4.16 5.30 11.02
N GLY A 145 4.67 5.47 9.80
CA GLY A 145 5.78 4.68 9.29
C GLY A 145 5.32 3.40 8.60
N SER A 146 6.30 2.57 8.26
CA SER A 146 6.11 1.32 7.53
C SER A 146 6.44 0.14 8.44
N HIS A 147 5.54 -0.84 8.47
CA HIS A 147 5.55 -1.97 9.38
C HIS A 147 5.20 -3.26 8.62
N PRO A 148 5.67 -4.43 9.08
CA PRO A 148 4.99 -5.68 8.79
C PRO A 148 3.58 -5.63 9.42
N LEU A 149 2.54 -5.85 8.62
CA LEU A 149 1.17 -5.97 9.13
C LEU A 149 0.73 -7.43 9.11
N PHE A 150 0.14 -7.89 10.20
CA PHE A 150 -0.36 -9.24 10.39
C PHE A 150 -1.88 -9.23 10.44
N LEU A 151 -2.50 -10.16 9.72
CA LEU A 151 -3.90 -10.55 9.95
C LEU A 151 -3.87 -11.84 10.76
N VAL A 152 -4.27 -11.76 12.03
CA VAL A 152 -4.32 -12.90 12.95
C VAL A 152 -5.76 -13.35 13.10
N PHE A 153 -5.98 -14.64 12.86
CA PHE A 153 -7.30 -15.24 12.82
C PHE A 153 -7.66 -15.81 14.20
N LYS A 154 -8.85 -15.49 14.69
CA LYS A 154 -9.37 -15.98 15.98
C LYS A 154 -10.65 -16.73 15.76
N HIS A 155 -10.74 -17.96 16.28
CA HIS A 155 -11.97 -18.73 16.28
C HIS A 155 -11.90 -19.86 17.32
N PRO A 156 -12.97 -20.19 18.06
CA PRO A 156 -12.96 -21.34 19.00
C PRO A 156 -12.82 -22.70 18.30
N THR A 157 -13.24 -22.80 17.05
CA THR A 157 -13.22 -24.02 16.22
C THR A 157 -12.35 -23.79 14.98
N ALA A 158 -11.57 -24.78 14.58
CA ALA A 158 -10.75 -24.71 13.37
C ALA A 158 -11.60 -24.69 12.08
N ASN A 159 -11.04 -24.09 11.03
CA ASN A 159 -11.55 -24.09 9.66
C ASN A 159 -12.99 -23.59 9.57
N GLN A 160 -13.25 -22.38 10.06
CA GLN A 160 -14.61 -21.80 10.15
C GLN A 160 -14.85 -20.59 9.25
N PHE A 161 -13.81 -20.05 8.64
CA PHE A 161 -13.95 -19.01 7.64
C PHE A 161 -12.73 -19.00 6.71
N ASP A 162 -12.90 -18.40 5.54
CA ASP A 162 -11.86 -18.13 4.57
C ASP A 162 -11.74 -16.63 4.35
N LEU A 163 -10.52 -16.17 4.06
CA LEU A 163 -10.24 -14.79 3.72
C LEU A 163 -9.89 -14.69 2.24
N ASP A 164 -10.63 -13.87 1.52
CA ASP A 164 -10.44 -13.63 0.10
C ASP A 164 -9.58 -12.38 -0.14
N SER A 165 -9.97 -11.24 0.43
CA SER A 165 -9.25 -9.98 0.25
C SER A 165 -9.41 -9.03 1.43
N LEU A 166 -8.50 -8.05 1.52
CA LEU A 166 -8.63 -6.90 2.42
C LEU A 166 -8.66 -5.58 1.65
N THR A 167 -9.29 -4.57 2.24
CA THR A 167 -9.29 -3.19 1.74
C THR A 167 -8.99 -2.23 2.90
N LEU A 168 -7.90 -1.47 2.78
CA LEU A 168 -7.53 -0.42 3.72
C LEU A 168 -8.15 0.89 3.26
N ASN A 169 -9.05 1.47 4.03
CA ASN A 169 -9.78 2.68 3.66
C ASN A 169 -9.15 3.91 4.28
N GLY A 170 -8.93 4.93 3.47
CA GLY A 170 -8.46 6.23 3.93
C GLY A 170 -7.59 6.92 2.86
N PRO A 171 -7.18 8.17 3.12
CA PRO A 171 -6.21 8.88 2.29
C PRO A 171 -4.88 8.13 2.08
N GLY A 172 -4.49 7.27 3.04
CA GLY A 172 -3.18 6.63 3.03
C GLY A 172 -2.03 7.65 3.15
N VAL A 173 -0.80 7.21 2.90
CA VAL A 173 0.39 8.09 2.85
C VAL A 173 0.37 9.10 1.69
N GLY A 174 -0.55 8.94 0.74
CA GLY A 174 -0.74 9.84 -0.40
C GLY A 174 -1.72 10.99 -0.14
N GLY A 175 -2.42 11.00 1.00
CA GLY A 175 -3.36 12.06 1.33
C GLY A 175 -2.82 13.02 2.38
N GLY A 176 -2.13 14.07 1.93
CA GLY A 176 -2.11 15.38 2.58
C GLY A 176 -1.61 15.46 4.03
N GLY A 177 -0.73 14.56 4.48
CA GLY A 177 -0.13 14.61 5.82
C GLY A 177 1.39 14.46 5.76
N THR A 178 2.10 15.59 5.75
CA THR A 178 3.49 15.92 6.19
C THR A 178 4.53 14.82 6.46
N GLY A 179 4.52 13.70 5.75
CA GLY A 179 5.47 12.59 5.91
C GLY A 179 5.88 11.95 4.59
N GLY A 180 5.96 12.75 3.53
CA GLY A 180 6.52 12.31 2.24
C GLY A 180 8.06 12.24 2.28
N PRO A 181 8.67 11.51 1.32
CA PRO A 181 10.12 11.40 1.17
C PRO A 181 10.79 12.77 1.14
N VAL A 182 11.97 12.84 1.78
CA VAL A 182 12.80 14.04 1.90
C VAL A 182 12.94 14.73 0.54
N GLY A 183 12.42 15.93 0.44
CA GLY A 183 12.39 16.69 -0.80
C GLY A 183 13.77 17.02 -1.38
N GLY A 184 13.88 16.99 -2.71
CA GLY A 184 15.07 17.46 -3.45
C GLY A 184 16.05 16.38 -3.91
N ALA A 185 15.72 15.09 -3.78
CA ALA A 185 16.59 14.01 -4.24
C ALA A 185 16.48 13.81 -5.76
N VAL A 186 17.64 13.70 -6.43
CA VAL A 186 17.72 13.14 -7.78
C VAL A 186 17.65 11.63 -7.67
N CYS A 187 16.65 11.02 -8.30
CA CYS A 187 16.42 9.57 -8.28
C CYS A 187 16.21 8.99 -9.68
N THR A 188 16.32 7.67 -9.78
CA THR A 188 15.93 6.90 -10.98
C THR A 188 14.62 6.19 -10.71
N LEU A 189 13.63 6.34 -11.59
CA LEU A 189 12.38 5.59 -11.51
C LEU A 189 12.55 4.26 -12.23
N THR A 190 12.64 3.16 -11.48
CA THR A 190 12.86 1.81 -12.03
C THR A 190 11.57 1.02 -12.08
N ALA A 191 11.23 0.50 -13.26
CA ALA A 191 10.09 -0.40 -13.45
C ALA A 191 10.41 -1.78 -12.86
N ALA A 192 9.69 -2.16 -11.79
CA ALA A 192 9.93 -3.42 -11.08
C ALA A 192 9.85 -4.68 -11.96
N HIS A 193 9.02 -4.68 -13.01
CA HIS A 193 8.81 -5.84 -13.87
C HIS A 193 9.85 -6.01 -14.99
N SER A 194 10.65 -4.98 -15.29
CA SER A 194 11.59 -4.99 -16.41
C SER A 194 13.00 -4.54 -16.03
N SER A 195 13.18 -4.01 -14.83
CA SER A 195 14.41 -3.37 -14.35
C SER A 195 14.89 -2.20 -15.22
N LYS A 196 14.05 -1.71 -16.15
CA LYS A 196 14.30 -0.54 -16.99
C LYS A 196 13.92 0.73 -16.24
N VAL A 197 14.57 1.84 -16.58
CA VAL A 197 14.31 3.15 -15.95
C VAL A 197 13.44 4.03 -16.84
N ALA A 198 12.72 4.96 -16.23
CA ALA A 198 12.05 6.04 -16.97
C ALA A 198 13.11 6.95 -17.60
N ASP A 199 13.00 7.14 -18.92
CA ASP A 199 13.99 7.80 -19.77
C ASP A 199 13.26 8.78 -20.72
N VAL A 200 13.72 10.03 -20.82
CA VAL A 200 13.23 10.99 -21.82
C VAL A 200 13.80 10.65 -23.19
N GLU A 201 12.90 10.33 -24.13
CA GLU A 201 13.25 9.88 -25.48
C GLU A 201 14.26 10.81 -26.16
N GLY A 202 15.40 10.24 -26.55
CA GLY A 202 16.47 10.97 -27.24
C GLY A 202 17.10 12.10 -26.42
N GLN A 203 16.96 12.09 -25.09
CA GLN A 203 17.39 13.17 -24.19
C GLN A 203 16.78 14.54 -24.55
N SER A 204 15.59 14.52 -25.15
CA SER A 204 14.92 15.72 -25.63
C SER A 204 14.69 16.73 -24.51
N THR A 205 14.99 18.00 -24.78
CA THR A 205 14.69 19.13 -23.90
C THR A 205 13.42 19.87 -24.32
N LEU A 206 12.68 19.34 -25.31
CA LEU A 206 11.45 19.96 -25.81
C LEU A 206 10.27 19.65 -24.90
N ASP A 207 9.37 20.62 -24.76
CA ASP A 207 8.09 20.41 -24.08
C ASP A 207 7.28 19.33 -24.79
N GLY A 208 6.71 18.42 -24.00
CA GLY A 208 5.98 17.26 -24.53
C GLY A 208 6.88 16.10 -24.98
N ALA A 209 8.18 16.14 -24.65
CA ALA A 209 9.06 14.99 -24.82
C ALA A 209 8.46 13.73 -24.17
N LYS A 210 8.49 12.62 -24.91
CA LYS A 210 7.96 11.35 -24.45
C LYS A 210 8.89 10.75 -23.40
N VAL A 211 8.29 10.12 -22.40
CA VAL A 211 9.01 9.31 -21.41
C VAL A 211 8.75 7.84 -21.71
N LEU A 212 9.81 7.04 -21.81
CA LEU A 212 9.79 5.63 -22.16
C LEU A 212 10.59 4.79 -21.16
N GLN A 213 10.48 3.47 -21.23
CA GLN A 213 11.32 2.56 -20.45
C GLN A 213 12.60 2.22 -21.23
N TRP A 214 13.76 2.47 -20.65
CA TRP A 214 15.05 2.18 -21.29
C TRP A 214 16.05 1.49 -20.36
N GLY A 215 17.11 0.91 -20.95
CA GLY A 215 18.22 0.38 -20.17
C GLY A 215 18.91 1.50 -19.38
N GLY A 216 19.11 1.29 -18.08
CA GLY A 216 19.78 2.25 -17.22
C GLY A 216 21.20 2.52 -17.70
N ASN A 217 21.50 3.77 -18.02
CA ASN A 217 22.81 4.25 -18.47
C ASN A 217 23.31 5.44 -17.64
N GLY A 218 22.52 5.91 -16.67
CA GLY A 218 22.91 6.99 -15.75
C GLY A 218 22.80 8.40 -16.35
N GLY A 219 22.27 8.53 -17.56
CA GLY A 219 22.07 9.82 -18.22
C GLY A 219 21.12 10.74 -17.44
N THR A 220 21.28 12.05 -17.62
CA THR A 220 20.43 13.07 -16.97
C THR A 220 18.96 12.97 -17.41
N ASN A 221 18.70 12.41 -18.58
CA ASN A 221 17.36 12.05 -19.08
C ASN A 221 16.72 10.86 -18.33
N GLN A 222 17.44 10.20 -17.44
CA GLN A 222 16.96 9.12 -16.56
C GLN A 222 16.87 9.56 -15.09
N GLN A 223 17.17 10.83 -14.82
CA GLN A 223 17.24 11.42 -13.50
C GLN A 223 16.00 12.28 -13.26
N TRP A 224 15.30 11.99 -12.18
CA TRP A 224 14.05 12.62 -11.82
C TRP A 224 14.25 13.28 -10.47
N ILE A 225 13.89 14.56 -10.37
CA ILE A 225 13.88 15.23 -9.08
C ILE A 225 12.52 14.96 -8.47
N SER A 226 12.50 14.26 -7.34
CA SER A 226 11.28 14.14 -6.54
C SER A 226 10.99 15.50 -5.93
N SER A 227 10.09 16.25 -6.57
CA SER A 227 9.54 17.46 -5.99
C SER A 227 8.66 17.06 -4.81
N PRO A 228 9.01 17.47 -3.59
CA PRO A 228 8.15 17.22 -2.45
C PRO A 228 6.87 18.04 -2.66
N GLY A 229 5.73 17.47 -2.29
CA GLY A 229 4.44 18.17 -2.20
C GLY A 229 4.01 18.12 -0.75
#